data_AF-A0A7W0QGU7-F1
#
_entry.id   AF-A0A7W0QGU7-F1
#
_cell.length_a   1.000
_cell.length_b   1.000
_cell.length_c   1.000
_cell.angle_alpha   90.00
_cell.angle_beta   90.00
_cell.angle_gamma   90.00
#
_symmetry.space_group_name_H-M   'P 1'
#
loop_
_entity.id
_entity.type
_entity.pdbx_description
1 polymer ?
#
loop_
_entity_poly.entity_id
_entity_poly.type
_entity_poly.pdbx_seq_one_letter_code
_entity_poly.pdbx_strand_id
1 'polypeptide(L)'
;MQGRVIVLPDGIERRAYTAVEAANALGVTAKTLVAWTDATRRGGARLDGWAPRSVDPAEHRWLVDADALDRIVSERTPAVRAPAMDERTRLDEERHLFEMERALFASERVQQLEEDNARLRDDVARLRRQLAALGDVVRTLTAPVT
;
A
#
# COMPACT_ATOMS: atom_id res chain seq x y z
N MET A 1 -21.85 12.07 -4.22
CA MET A 1 -21.32 13.45 -4.34
C MET A 1 -22.49 14.41 -4.14
N GLN A 2 -22.31 15.57 -3.50
CA GLN A 2 -23.40 16.55 -3.36
C GLN A 2 -23.46 17.44 -4.60
N GLY A 3 -24.23 17.03 -5.61
CA GLY A 3 -24.46 17.83 -6.82
C GLY A 3 -25.27 19.09 -6.50
N ARG A 4 -24.94 20.20 -7.17
CA ARG A 4 -25.66 21.47 -6.99
C ARG A 4 -26.90 21.51 -7.88
N VAL A 5 -27.95 22.17 -7.44
CA VAL A 5 -29.16 22.36 -8.25
C VAL A 5 -28.97 23.59 -9.15
N ILE A 6 -29.23 23.41 -10.44
CA ILE A 6 -29.25 24.47 -11.45
C ILE A 6 -30.65 24.55 -12.06
N VAL A 7 -31.11 25.75 -12.39
CA VAL A 7 -32.36 25.96 -13.11
C VAL A 7 -32.02 26.13 -14.58
N LEU A 8 -32.49 25.21 -15.41
CA LEU A 8 -32.26 25.25 -16.85
C LEU A 8 -33.16 26.29 -17.55
N PRO A 9 -32.85 26.69 -18.79
CA PRO A 9 -33.66 27.66 -19.54
C PRO A 9 -35.11 27.25 -19.79
N ASP A 10 -35.42 25.96 -19.66
CA ASP A 10 -36.77 25.38 -19.73
C ASP A 10 -37.54 25.45 -18.39
N GLY A 11 -36.93 26.03 -17.35
CA GLY A 11 -37.51 26.16 -16.01
C GLY A 11 -37.39 24.90 -15.16
N ILE A 12 -36.71 23.85 -15.65
CA ILE A 12 -36.56 22.59 -14.93
C ILE A 12 -35.32 22.66 -14.03
N GLU A 13 -35.51 22.36 -12.76
CA GLU A 13 -34.42 22.17 -11.81
C GLU A 13 -33.71 20.84 -12.08
N ARG A 14 -32.40 20.89 -12.30
CA ARG A 14 -31.55 19.69 -12.44
C ARG A 14 -30.38 19.75 -11.50
N ARG A 15 -29.90 18.57 -11.10
CA ARG A 15 -28.64 18.45 -10.35
C ARG A 15 -27.49 18.40 -11.35
N ALA A 16 -26.43 19.15 -11.07
CA ALA A 16 -25.24 19.20 -11.89
C ALA A 16 -23.98 19.12 -11.05
N TYR A 17 -22.93 18.57 -11.65
CA TYR A 17 -21.56 18.65 -11.15
C TYR A 17 -20.74 19.55 -12.04
N THR A 18 -19.70 20.16 -11.49
CA THR A 18 -18.68 20.79 -12.35
C THR A 18 -17.92 19.71 -13.12
N ALA A 19 -17.44 20.04 -14.32
CA ALA A 19 -16.65 19.10 -15.12
C ALA A 19 -15.40 18.57 -14.38
N VAL A 20 -14.85 19.35 -13.43
CA VAL A 20 -13.73 18.91 -12.59
C VAL A 20 -14.16 17.83 -11.60
N GLU A 21 -15.27 18.06 -10.89
CA GLU A 21 -15.81 17.07 -9.93
C GLU A 21 -16.22 15.78 -10.65
N ALA A 22 -16.93 15.91 -11.78
CA ALA A 22 -17.35 14.76 -12.58
C ALA A 22 -16.16 13.98 -13.17
N ALA A 23 -15.11 14.68 -13.61
CA ALA A 23 -13.89 14.05 -14.10
C ALA A 23 -13.15 13.29 -12.99
N ASN A 24 -13.06 13.87 -11.79
CA ASN A 24 -12.49 13.20 -10.61
C ASN A 24 -13.29 11.94 -10.23
N ALA A 25 -14.62 12.01 -10.27
CA ALA A 25 -15.49 10.87 -9.97
C ALA A 25 -15.29 9.67 -10.91
N LEU A 26 -15.00 9.96 -12.18
CA LEU A 26 -14.84 8.96 -13.23
C LEU A 26 -13.37 8.57 -13.47
N GLY A 27 -12.41 9.18 -12.76
CA GLY A 27 -10.97 8.94 -12.97
C GLY A 27 -10.48 9.37 -14.36
N VAL A 28 -11.10 10.39 -14.98
CA VAL A 28 -10.73 10.91 -16.30
C VAL A 28 -10.29 12.37 -16.23
N THR A 29 -9.76 12.92 -17.31
CA THR A 29 -9.45 14.36 -17.38
C THR A 29 -10.72 15.17 -17.69
N ALA A 30 -10.80 16.42 -17.21
CA ALA A 30 -11.89 17.33 -17.54
C ALA A 30 -12.04 17.55 -19.06
N LYS A 31 -10.93 17.55 -19.80
CA LYS A 31 -10.93 17.63 -21.27
C LYS A 31 -11.61 16.41 -21.91
N THR A 32 -11.37 15.21 -21.37
CA THR A 32 -12.03 13.97 -21.79
C THR A 32 -13.53 14.03 -21.52
N LEU A 33 -13.92 14.56 -20.35
CA LEU A 33 -15.32 14.68 -19.96
C LEU A 33 -16.08 15.67 -20.86
N VAL A 34 -15.51 16.84 -21.14
CA VAL A 34 -16.09 17.82 -22.08
C VAL A 34 -16.23 17.21 -23.49
N ALA A 35 -15.25 16.40 -23.91
CA ALA A 35 -15.34 15.65 -25.15
C ALA A 35 -16.48 14.62 -25.20
N TRP A 36 -17.02 14.16 -24.07
CA TRP A 36 -18.17 13.26 -23.99
C TRP A 36 -19.52 14.01 -23.99
N THR A 37 -19.49 15.30 -23.64
CA THR A 37 -20.65 16.20 -23.77
C THR A 37 -20.84 16.74 -25.18
N ASP A 38 -19.82 16.64 -26.04
CA ASP A 38 -19.89 17.07 -27.43
C ASP A 38 -20.68 16.06 -28.28
N ALA A 39 -21.89 16.48 -28.70
CA ALA A 39 -22.81 15.68 -29.52
C ALA A 39 -22.29 15.33 -30.92
N THR A 40 -21.19 15.95 -31.38
CA THR A 40 -20.62 15.71 -32.71
C THR A 40 -19.69 14.49 -32.77
N ARG A 41 -19.30 13.92 -31.62
CA ARG A 41 -18.35 12.81 -31.56
C ARG A 41 -19.06 11.46 -31.66
N ARG A 42 -18.81 10.71 -32.74
CA ARG A 42 -19.35 9.35 -32.92
C ARG A 42 -18.66 8.35 -31.98
N GLY A 43 -19.46 7.61 -31.19
CA GLY A 43 -19.01 6.38 -30.49
C GLY A 43 -18.68 6.49 -29.00
N GLY A 44 -19.03 7.59 -28.30
CA GLY A 44 -18.82 7.73 -26.85
C GLY A 44 -20.13 7.66 -26.03
N ALA A 45 -20.03 7.34 -24.73
CA ALA A 45 -21.12 7.51 -23.79
C ALA A 45 -21.49 9.00 -23.74
N ARG A 46 -22.68 9.33 -24.25
CA ARG A 46 -23.14 10.72 -24.34
C ARG A 46 -23.56 11.19 -22.96
N LEU A 47 -22.84 12.17 -22.44
CA LEU A 47 -23.20 12.87 -21.21
C LEU A 47 -23.94 14.15 -21.58
N ASP A 48 -25.06 14.39 -20.93
CA ASP A 48 -25.71 15.70 -21.01
C ASP A 48 -24.87 16.70 -20.21
N GLY A 49 -24.48 17.79 -20.87
CA GLY A 49 -23.65 18.82 -20.27
C GLY A 49 -23.96 20.19 -20.83
N TRP A 50 -23.65 21.20 -20.03
CA TRP A 50 -23.93 22.60 -20.32
C TRP A 50 -22.64 23.39 -20.34
N ALA A 51 -22.48 24.18 -21.41
CA ALA A 51 -21.34 25.06 -21.59
C ALA A 51 -21.33 26.17 -20.53
N PRO A 52 -20.15 26.76 -20.22
CA PRO A 52 -20.06 27.94 -19.37
C PRO A 52 -21.05 29.02 -19.82
N ARG A 53 -21.66 29.73 -18.86
CA ARG A 53 -22.63 30.82 -19.10
C ARG A 53 -23.95 30.44 -19.78
N SER A 54 -24.18 29.17 -20.12
CA SER A 54 -25.44 28.74 -20.74
C SER A 54 -26.59 28.58 -19.75
N VAL A 55 -26.29 28.37 -18.46
CA VAL A 55 -27.28 28.16 -17.40
C VAL A 55 -27.20 29.25 -16.34
N ASP A 56 -26.00 29.69 -15.99
CA ASP A 56 -25.77 30.79 -15.05
C ASP A 56 -24.72 31.74 -15.63
N PRO A 57 -25.02 33.03 -15.83
CA PRO A 57 -24.06 34.04 -16.31
C PRO A 57 -22.79 34.15 -15.46
N ALA A 58 -22.86 33.82 -14.17
CA ALA A 58 -21.73 33.81 -13.25
C ALA A 58 -20.87 32.54 -13.38
N GLU A 59 -21.34 31.51 -14.06
CA GLU A 59 -20.62 30.25 -14.18
C GLU A 59 -19.64 30.27 -15.35
N HIS A 60 -18.36 30.05 -15.03
CA HIS A 60 -17.27 29.99 -16.01
C HIS A 60 -16.81 28.56 -16.34
N ARG A 61 -17.42 27.54 -15.71
CA ARG A 61 -17.04 26.14 -15.87
C ARG A 61 -18.12 25.36 -16.62
N TRP A 62 -17.69 24.28 -17.27
CA TRP A 62 -18.60 23.29 -17.83
C TRP A 62 -19.33 22.55 -16.73
N LEU A 63 -20.62 22.31 -16.95
CA LEU A 63 -21.48 21.55 -16.04
C LEU A 63 -21.93 20.27 -16.71
N VAL A 64 -22.10 19.23 -15.90
CA VAL A 64 -22.55 17.91 -16.37
C VAL A 64 -23.72 17.45 -15.52
N ASP A 65 -24.71 16.84 -16.16
CA ASP A 65 -25.90 16.30 -15.51
C ASP A 65 -25.50 15.24 -14.48
N ALA A 66 -25.87 15.49 -13.23
CA ALA A 66 -25.52 14.63 -12.11
C ALA A 66 -26.23 13.28 -12.17
N ASP A 67 -27.47 13.23 -12.65
CA ASP A 67 -28.26 12.00 -12.69
C ASP A 67 -27.82 11.11 -13.85
N ALA A 68 -27.37 11.70 -14.96
CA ALA A 68 -26.70 10.97 -16.04
C ALA A 68 -25.34 10.43 -15.57
N LEU A 69 -24.56 11.25 -14.86
CA LEU A 69 -23.26 10.84 -14.31
C LEU A 69 -23.41 9.73 -13.27
N ASP A 70 -24.33 9.88 -12.31
CA ASP A 70 -24.58 8.90 -11.24
C ASP A 70 -25.05 7.57 -11.82
N ARG A 71 -25.87 7.59 -12.90
CA ARG A 71 -26.21 6.38 -13.67
C ARG A 71 -25.00 5.75 -14.32
N ILE A 72 -24.15 6.53 -15.02
CA ILE A 72 -22.93 6.00 -15.64
C ILE A 72 -21.98 5.44 -14.58
N VAL A 73 -21.83 6.09 -13.43
CA VAL A 73 -21.01 5.58 -12.33
C VAL A 73 -21.63 4.29 -11.80
N SER A 74 -22.94 4.24 -11.59
CA SER A 74 -23.64 3.04 -11.12
C SER A 74 -23.57 1.88 -12.12
N GLU A 75 -23.64 2.15 -13.42
CA GLU A 75 -23.58 1.15 -14.51
C GLU A 75 -22.14 0.72 -14.83
N ARG A 76 -21.17 1.65 -14.75
CA ARG A 76 -19.72 1.38 -14.86
C ARG A 76 -19.12 0.82 -13.59
N THR A 77 -19.90 0.64 -12.54
CA THR A 77 -19.52 -0.20 -11.41
C THR A 77 -20.00 -1.63 -11.71
N PRO A 78 -19.25 -2.49 -12.41
CA PRO A 78 -19.28 -3.88 -11.97
C PRO A 78 -18.84 -3.82 -10.51
N ALA A 79 -19.48 -4.59 -9.63
CA ALA A 79 -19.11 -4.65 -8.23
C ALA A 79 -17.58 -4.77 -8.09
N VAL A 80 -16.87 -3.68 -7.82
CA VAL A 80 -15.46 -3.75 -7.40
C VAL A 80 -15.47 -4.04 -5.91
N ARG A 81 -16.08 -5.17 -5.55
CA ARG A 81 -15.60 -6.04 -4.48
C ARG A 81 -14.84 -7.15 -5.22
N ALA A 82 -13.53 -7.32 -5.15
CA ALA A 82 -12.48 -6.64 -4.41
C ALA A 82 -11.13 -7.08 -5.01
N PRO A 83 -10.17 -6.17 -5.31
CA PRO A 83 -8.75 -6.53 -5.29
C PRO A 83 -8.17 -6.39 -3.88
N ALA A 84 -8.87 -5.72 -2.95
CA ALA A 84 -8.37 -5.48 -1.60
C ALA A 84 -8.35 -6.72 -0.69
N MET A 85 -9.11 -7.79 -0.98
CA MET A 85 -8.97 -9.06 -0.26
C MET A 85 -7.79 -9.86 -0.81
N ASP A 86 -7.67 -9.98 -2.12
CA ASP A 86 -6.54 -10.66 -2.78
C ASP A 86 -5.19 -10.01 -2.44
N GLU A 87 -5.13 -8.68 -2.47
CA GLU A 87 -3.92 -7.94 -2.11
C GLU A 87 -3.61 -8.04 -0.61
N ARG A 88 -4.63 -8.11 0.27
CA ARG A 88 -4.40 -8.33 1.71
C ARG A 88 -3.89 -9.73 1.98
N THR A 89 -4.48 -10.75 1.35
CA THR A 89 -4.01 -12.14 1.45
C THR A 89 -2.58 -12.26 0.94
N ARG A 90 -2.29 -11.62 -0.20
CA ARG A 90 -0.92 -11.57 -0.75
C ARG A 90 0.07 -10.88 0.19
N LEU A 91 -0.29 -9.73 0.76
CA LEU A 91 0.56 -9.01 1.70
C LEU A 91 0.76 -9.78 3.02
N ASP A 92 -0.26 -10.52 3.47
CA ASP A 92 -0.16 -11.39 4.65
C ASP A 92 0.72 -12.62 4.36
N GLU A 93 0.63 -13.19 3.16
CA GLU A 93 1.55 -14.26 2.69
C GLU A 93 3.00 -13.76 2.59
N GLU A 94 3.22 -12.59 1.99
CA GLU A 94 4.55 -11.97 1.90
C GLU A 94 5.12 -11.64 3.29
N ARG A 95 4.29 -11.15 4.22
CA ARG A 95 4.68 -10.95 5.63
C ARG A 95 5.01 -12.26 6.32
N HIS A 96 4.21 -13.29 6.11
CA HIS A 96 4.44 -14.61 6.71
C HIS A 96 5.75 -15.22 6.22
N LEU A 97 6.05 -15.13 4.93
CA LEU A 97 7.33 -15.57 4.35
C LEU A 97 8.50 -14.81 4.98
N PHE A 98 8.38 -13.49 5.12
CA PHE A 98 9.42 -12.68 5.75
C PHE A 98 9.63 -13.02 7.24
N GLU A 99 8.55 -13.31 7.97
CA GLU A 99 8.63 -13.75 9.37
C GLU A 99 9.29 -15.13 9.50
N MET A 100 8.99 -16.07 8.57
CA MET A 100 9.65 -17.37 8.51
C MET A 100 11.15 -17.25 8.22
N GLU A 101 11.54 -16.43 7.23
CA GLU A 101 12.95 -16.17 6.94
C GLU A 101 13.66 -15.57 8.16
N ARG A 102 13.04 -14.56 8.79
CA ARG A 102 13.59 -13.94 10.01
C ARG A 102 13.77 -14.95 11.15
N ALA A 103 12.82 -15.87 11.32
CA ALA A 103 12.91 -16.92 12.33
C ALA A 103 14.03 -17.92 12.03
N LEU A 104 14.21 -18.31 10.76
CA LEU A 104 15.30 -19.19 10.33
C LEU A 104 16.66 -18.55 10.58
N PHE A 105 16.88 -17.31 10.14
CA PHE A 105 18.12 -16.58 10.41
C PHE A 105 18.40 -16.42 11.91
N ALA A 106 17.36 -16.18 12.71
CA ALA A 106 17.50 -16.14 14.16
C ALA A 106 17.91 -17.51 14.73
N SER A 107 17.33 -18.61 14.24
CA SER A 107 17.69 -19.96 14.69
C SER A 107 19.13 -20.35 14.30
N GLU A 108 19.57 -20.01 13.09
CA GLU A 108 20.94 -20.26 12.63
C GLU A 108 21.93 -19.47 13.49
N ARG A 109 21.60 -18.22 13.81
CA ARG A 109 22.45 -17.40 14.68
C ARG A 109 22.53 -17.97 16.09
N VAL A 110 21.42 -18.46 16.64
CA VAL A 110 21.40 -19.13 17.95
C VAL A 110 22.23 -20.41 17.92
N GLN A 111 22.06 -21.25 16.91
CA GLN A 111 22.82 -22.49 16.76
C GLN A 111 24.33 -22.20 16.67
N GLN A 112 24.73 -21.21 15.88
CA GLN A 112 26.13 -20.80 15.78
C GLN A 112 26.67 -20.35 17.15
N LEU A 113 25.90 -19.56 17.91
CA LEU A 113 26.31 -19.11 19.24
C LEU A 113 26.38 -20.25 20.27
N GLU A 114 25.56 -21.29 20.12
CA GLU A 114 25.60 -22.50 20.94
C GLU A 114 26.84 -23.33 20.63
N GLU A 115 27.17 -23.52 19.34
CA GLU A 115 28.40 -24.18 18.92
C GLU A 115 29.65 -23.43 19.41
N ASP A 116 29.67 -22.11 19.27
CA ASP A 116 30.76 -21.27 19.75
C ASP A 116 30.89 -21.36 21.28
N ASN A 117 29.77 -21.37 22.02
CA ASN A 117 29.80 -21.57 23.48
C ASN A 117 30.33 -22.94 23.88
N ALA A 118 29.98 -24.00 23.15
CA ALA A 118 30.49 -25.33 23.39
C ALA A 118 32.02 -25.37 23.19
N ARG A 119 32.51 -24.81 22.07
CA ARG A 119 33.95 -24.71 21.79
C ARG A 119 34.69 -23.90 22.86
N LEU A 120 34.16 -22.74 23.24
CA LEU A 120 34.76 -21.90 24.29
C LEU A 120 34.83 -22.62 25.64
N ARG A 121 33.82 -23.41 25.99
CA ARG A 121 33.83 -24.21 27.23
C ARG A 121 34.90 -25.29 27.19
N ASP A 122 35.07 -25.96 26.06
CA ASP A 122 36.12 -26.96 25.86
C ASP A 122 37.52 -26.33 25.95
N ASP A 123 37.71 -25.16 25.35
CA ASP A 123 38.95 -24.39 25.43
C ASP A 123 39.26 -23.95 26.86
N VAL A 124 38.26 -23.46 27.60
CA VAL A 124 38.41 -23.12 29.02
C VAL A 124 38.79 -24.35 29.84
N ALA A 125 38.15 -25.50 29.61
CA ALA A 125 38.49 -26.75 30.30
C ALA A 125 39.94 -27.18 29.99
N ARG A 126 40.37 -27.04 28.74
CA ARG A 126 41.75 -27.34 28.31
C ARG A 126 42.76 -26.40 28.98
N LEU A 127 42.53 -25.08 28.95
CA LEU A 127 43.40 -24.09 29.56
C LEU A 127 43.51 -24.32 31.08
N ARG A 128 42.42 -24.67 31.75
CA ARG A 128 42.43 -25.04 33.18
C ARG A 128 43.32 -26.25 33.47
N ARG A 129 43.27 -27.29 32.62
CA ARG A 129 44.15 -28.46 32.75
C ARG A 129 45.62 -28.08 32.55
N GLN A 130 45.92 -27.25 31.56
CA GLN A 130 47.29 -26.78 31.31
C GLN A 130 47.82 -25.92 32.46
N LEU A 131 46.98 -25.05 33.02
CA LEU A 131 47.33 -24.24 34.19
C LEU A 131 47.62 -25.11 35.41
N ALA A 132 46.80 -26.14 35.66
CA ALA A 132 47.03 -27.09 36.74
C ALA A 132 48.38 -27.82 36.58
N ALA A 133 48.66 -28.34 35.38
CA ALA A 133 49.92 -29.01 35.08
C ALA A 133 51.14 -28.07 35.27
N LEU A 134 51.05 -26.81 34.83
CA LEU A 134 52.08 -25.81 35.07
C LEU A 134 52.26 -25.53 36.57
N GLY A 135 51.16 -25.44 37.32
CA GLY A 135 51.19 -25.29 38.77
C GLY A 135 51.89 -26.46 39.48
N ASP A 136 51.72 -27.68 38.99
CA ASP A 136 52.41 -28.87 39.50
C ASP A 136 53.92 -28.83 39.21
N VAL A 137 54.30 -28.42 37.99
CA VAL A 137 55.70 -28.24 37.62
C VAL A 137 56.36 -27.17 38.49
N VAL A 138 55.70 -26.02 38.68
CA VAL A 138 56.22 -24.95 39.56
C VAL A 138 56.39 -25.47 40.98
N ARG A 139 55.39 -26.15 41.56
CA ARG A 139 55.51 -26.74 42.90
C ARG A 139 56.65 -27.75 43.01
N THR A 140 56.85 -28.56 41.98
CA THR A 140 57.94 -29.55 41.96
C THR A 140 59.30 -28.87 41.93
N LEU A 141 59.44 -27.78 41.15
CA LEU A 141 60.69 -27.02 41.04
C LEU A 141 60.97 -26.14 42.26
N THR A 142 59.94 -25.69 42.99
CA THR A 142 60.08 -24.86 44.20
C THR A 142 60.10 -25.68 45.49
N ALA A 143 59.96 -27.00 45.42
CA ALA A 143 60.07 -27.85 46.59
C ALA A 143 61.50 -27.77 47.19
N PRO A 144 61.63 -27.62 48.52
CA PRO A 144 62.94 -27.56 49.16
C PRO A 144 63.67 -28.89 48.97
N VAL A 145 64.89 -28.82 48.45
CA VAL A 145 65.78 -29.99 48.29
C VAL A 145 66.24 -30.41 49.69
N THR A 146 65.70 -31.51 50.19
CA THR A 146 66.16 -32.20 51.41
C THR A 146 67.18 -33.28 51.07
#